data_AF-A0AAV0Q8K7-F1
#
_entry.id   AF-A0AAV0Q8K7-F1
#
_cell.length_a   1.000
_cell.length_b   1.000
_cell.length_c   1.000
_cell.angle_alpha   90.00
_cell.angle_beta   90.00
_cell.angle_gamma   90.00
#
_symmetry.space_group_name_H-M   'P 1'
#
loop_
_entity.id
_entity.type
_entity.pdbx_description
1 polymer ?
#
loop_
_entity_poly.entity_id
_entity_poly.type
_entity_poly.pdbx_seq_one_letter_code
_entity_poly.pdbx_strand_id
1 'polypeptide(L)'
;MDNMDGAELYGRVLTVNYALPEKIKGGEQGWAAQPIWADADTWFERQQQEEEMQRMQEENRAALQAAEDLHRKKKADEREGEKEEETEARDDPMARAEAQVLNQNGS
;
A
#
# COMPACT_ATOMS: atom_id res chain seq x y z
N MET A 1 26.60 54.43 -30.59
CA MET A 1 27.89 53.71 -30.59
C MET A 1 27.66 52.41 -31.32
N ASP A 2 28.43 52.12 -32.35
CA ASP A 2 28.31 50.86 -33.07
C ASP A 2 28.87 49.73 -32.21
N ASN A 3 28.19 48.57 -32.22
CA ASN A 3 28.65 47.37 -31.54
C ASN A 3 29.96 46.90 -32.20
N MET A 4 31.02 46.70 -31.41
CA MET A 4 32.32 46.24 -31.92
C MET A 4 32.38 44.71 -32.14
N ASP A 5 31.27 44.01 -31.94
CA ASP A 5 31.16 42.59 -32.23
C ASP A 5 31.42 42.32 -33.73
N GLY A 6 32.39 41.46 -34.02
CA GLY A 6 32.85 41.20 -35.39
C GLY A 6 33.94 42.14 -35.92
N ALA A 7 34.41 43.12 -35.14
CA ALA A 7 35.51 43.98 -35.55
C ALA A 7 36.86 43.27 -35.48
N GLU A 8 37.79 43.59 -36.40
CA GLU A 8 39.16 43.06 -36.36
C GLU A 8 40.05 43.92 -35.45
N LEU A 9 40.75 43.26 -34.52
CA LEU A 9 41.76 43.89 -33.67
C LEU A 9 42.96 42.94 -33.54
N TYR A 10 44.17 43.45 -33.81
CA TYR A 10 45.41 42.65 -33.83
C TYR A 10 45.33 41.38 -34.72
N GLY A 11 44.64 41.47 -35.85
CA GLY A 11 44.49 40.34 -36.79
C GLY A 11 43.58 39.22 -36.30
N ARG A 12 42.74 39.48 -35.27
CA ARG A 12 41.71 38.56 -34.79
C ARG A 12 40.36 39.27 -34.72
N VAL A 13 39.29 38.54 -35.02
CA VAL A 13 37.92 39.04 -34.92
C VAL A 13 37.48 39.01 -33.46
N LEU A 14 36.97 40.15 -32.97
CA LEU A 14 36.47 40.30 -31.60
C LEU A 14 35.05 39.73 -31.48
N THR A 15 34.80 39.05 -30.36
CA THR A 15 33.44 38.74 -29.90
C THR A 15 33.14 39.60 -28.68
N VAL A 16 32.10 40.44 -28.77
CA VAL A 16 31.78 41.43 -27.75
C VAL A 16 30.37 41.21 -27.25
N ASN A 17 30.24 40.92 -25.95
CA ASN A 17 28.97 40.73 -25.26
C ASN A 17 28.88 41.65 -24.04
N TYR A 18 27.66 41.87 -23.55
CA TYR A 18 27.47 42.52 -22.25
C TYR A 18 28.10 41.68 -21.14
N ALA A 19 28.82 42.34 -20.23
CA ALA A 19 29.43 41.67 -19.10
C ALA A 19 28.34 41.07 -18.21
N LEU A 20 28.39 39.75 -18.01
CA LEU A 20 27.57 39.05 -17.04
C LEU A 20 28.29 39.09 -15.68
N PRO A 21 27.58 39.29 -14.57
CA PRO A 21 28.18 39.25 -13.25
C PRO A 21 28.81 37.87 -13.00
N GLU A 22 29.93 37.86 -12.28
CA GLU A 22 30.62 36.62 -11.92
C GLU A 22 29.69 35.72 -11.10
N LYS A 23 29.46 34.50 -11.58
CA LYS A 23 28.63 33.52 -10.87
C LYS A 23 29.42 33.01 -9.66
N ILE A 24 28.89 33.24 -8.45
CA ILE A 24 29.37 32.56 -7.25
C ILE A 24 29.13 31.06 -7.43
N LYS A 25 30.06 30.22 -6.97
CA LYS A 25 29.92 28.75 -7.01
C LYS A 25 28.55 28.37 -6.43
N GLY A 26 27.64 27.90 -7.28
CA GLY A 26 26.23 27.66 -6.92
C GLY A 26 25.22 28.04 -8.02
N GLY A 27 25.58 28.88 -8.99
CA GLY A 27 24.65 29.29 -10.06
C GLY A 27 23.54 30.24 -9.57
N GLU A 28 22.64 30.65 -10.48
CA GLU A 28 21.48 31.52 -10.14
C GLU A 28 20.46 30.83 -9.22
N GLN A 29 20.53 29.50 -9.15
CA GLN A 29 19.58 28.65 -8.44
C GLN A 29 20.36 27.59 -7.67
N GLY A 30 21.29 28.04 -6.82
CA GLY A 30 22.04 27.15 -5.92
C GLY A 30 21.10 26.51 -4.91
N TRP A 31 21.45 25.30 -4.46
CA TRP A 31 20.76 24.46 -3.48
C TRP A 31 20.56 25.12 -2.09
N ALA A 32 20.87 26.41 -1.97
CA ALA A 32 20.69 27.26 -0.80
C ALA A 32 19.41 28.11 -0.85
N ALA A 33 18.58 27.97 -1.89
CA ALA A 33 17.33 28.73 -2.01
C ALA A 33 16.23 28.25 -1.05
N GLN A 34 16.34 27.04 -0.51
CA GLN A 34 15.42 26.54 0.50
C GLN A 34 15.95 26.93 1.88
N PRO A 35 15.22 27.75 2.65
CA PRO A 35 15.58 27.98 4.04
C PRO A 35 15.51 26.67 4.82
N ILE A 36 16.45 26.41 5.74
CA ILE A 36 16.50 25.17 6.55
C ILE A 36 15.21 24.98 7.38
N TRP A 37 14.44 26.05 7.60
CA TRP A 37 13.17 26.06 8.31
C TRP A 37 11.95 25.74 7.45
N ALA A 38 12.08 25.59 6.12
CA ALA A 38 10.97 25.21 5.24
C ALA A 38 10.40 23.82 5.57
N ASP A 39 11.20 22.94 6.19
CA ASP A 39 10.77 21.60 6.59
C ASP A 39 10.20 21.54 8.02
N ALA A 40 10.27 22.63 8.79
CA ALA A 40 9.81 22.64 10.19
C ALA A 40 8.28 22.43 10.30
N ASP A 41 7.53 22.89 9.31
CA ASP A 41 6.07 22.78 9.29
C ASP A 41 5.58 21.35 8.94
N THR A 42 6.46 20.48 8.41
CA THR A 42 6.09 19.10 8.05
C THR A 42 6.06 18.13 9.23
N TRP A 43 6.63 18.51 10.38
CA TRP A 43 6.73 17.61 11.53
C TRP A 43 5.35 17.34 12.16
N PHE A 44 4.53 18.38 12.34
CA PHE A 44 3.21 18.24 12.95
C PHE A 44 2.25 17.45 12.05
N GLU A 45 2.27 17.71 10.74
CA GLU A 45 1.49 16.96 9.77
C GLU A 45 1.89 15.48 9.73
N ARG A 46 3.19 15.19 9.81
CA ARG A 46 3.69 13.81 9.87
C ARG A 46 3.23 13.09 11.13
N GLN A 47 3.25 13.75 12.29
CA GLN A 47 2.76 13.15 13.53
C GLN A 47 1.26 12.81 13.47
N GLN A 48 0.44 13.71 12.91
CA GLN A 48 -0.98 13.40 12.72
C GLN A 48 -1.20 12.24 11.74
N GLN A 49 -0.46 12.21 10.63
CA GLN A 49 -0.55 11.11 9.66
C GLN A 49 -0.13 9.76 10.26
N GLU A 50 0.91 9.74 11.09
CA GLU A 50 1.34 8.54 11.80
C GLU A 50 0.27 8.04 12.78
N GLU A 51 -0.35 8.94 13.56
CA GLU A 51 -1.45 8.59 14.47
C GLU A 51 -2.69 8.08 13.73
N GLU A 52 -3.09 8.75 12.64
CA GLU A 52 -4.23 8.30 11.82
C GLU A 52 -3.96 6.95 11.15
N MET A 53 -2.75 6.74 10.65
CA MET A 53 -2.35 5.45 10.08
C MET A 53 -2.36 4.35 11.14
N GLN A 54 -1.89 4.63 12.35
CA GLN A 54 -1.89 3.65 13.44
C GLN A 54 -3.33 3.26 13.84
N ARG A 55 -4.24 4.23 13.97
CA ARG A 55 -5.67 3.95 14.22
C ARG A 55 -6.28 3.08 13.12
N MET A 56 -6.02 3.42 11.86
CA MET A 56 -6.52 2.64 10.72
C MET A 56 -5.96 1.22 10.73
N GLN A 57 -4.68 1.03 11.08
CA GLN A 57 -4.07 -0.31 11.18
C GLN A 57 -4.69 -1.14 12.30
N GLU A 58 -4.98 -0.54 13.46
CA GLU A 58 -5.63 -1.21 14.58
C GLU A 58 -7.06 -1.63 14.23
N GLU A 59 -7.83 -0.75 13.59
CA GLU A 59 -9.18 -1.05 13.11
C GLU A 59 -9.16 -2.20 12.09
N ASN A 60 -8.24 -2.16 11.12
CA ASN A 60 -8.14 -3.19 10.09
C ASN A 60 -7.70 -4.53 10.68
N ARG A 61 -6.79 -4.52 11.67
CA ARG A 61 -6.37 -5.72 12.40
C ARG A 61 -7.50 -6.31 13.23
N ALA A 62 -8.28 -5.48 13.91
CA ALA A 62 -9.45 -5.93 14.68
C ALA A 62 -10.53 -6.52 13.75
N ALA A 63 -10.77 -5.88 12.59
CA ALA A 63 -11.69 -6.38 11.57
C ALA A 63 -11.22 -7.74 11.01
N LEU A 64 -9.93 -7.89 10.74
CA LEU A 64 -9.35 -9.16 10.29
C LEU A 64 -9.52 -10.26 11.35
N GLN A 65 -9.23 -9.96 12.62
CA GLN A 65 -9.41 -10.91 13.72
C GLN A 65 -10.88 -11.33 13.89
N ALA A 66 -11.81 -10.38 13.82
CA ALA A 66 -13.24 -10.67 13.88
C ALA A 66 -13.69 -11.55 12.70
N ALA A 67 -13.17 -11.31 11.50
CA ALA A 67 -13.43 -12.14 10.33
C ALA A 67 -12.84 -13.55 10.47
N GLU A 68 -11.62 -13.68 11.01
CA GLU A 68 -10.99 -14.97 11.29
C GLU A 68 -11.76 -15.76 12.35
N ASP A 69 -12.23 -15.12 13.41
CA ASP A 69 -13.04 -15.74 14.46
C ASP A 69 -14.40 -16.20 13.93
N LEU A 70 -15.06 -15.39 13.10
CA LEU A 70 -16.29 -15.79 12.42
C LEU A 70 -16.05 -16.96 11.47
N HIS A 71 -14.96 -16.95 10.72
CA HIS A 71 -14.58 -18.04 9.83
C HIS A 71 -14.29 -19.33 10.62
N ARG A 72 -13.62 -19.23 11.77
CA ARG A 72 -13.38 -20.36 12.67
C ARG A 72 -14.69 -20.90 13.25
N LYS A 73 -15.62 -20.04 13.67
CA LYS A 73 -16.94 -20.47 14.18
C LYS A 73 -17.75 -21.18 13.09
N LYS A 74 -17.88 -20.59 11.91
CA LYS A 74 -18.57 -21.22 10.77
C LYS A 74 -18.00 -22.61 10.44
N LYS A 75 -16.67 -22.75 10.43
CA LYS A 75 -16.03 -24.04 10.18
C LYS A 75 -16.27 -25.07 11.29
N ALA A 76 -16.49 -24.63 12.53
CA ALA A 76 -16.87 -25.50 13.63
C ALA A 76 -18.34 -25.92 13.52
N ASP A 77 -19.23 -24.97 13.23
CA ASP A 77 -20.66 -25.20 13.03
C ASP A 77 -20.91 -26.12 11.82
N GLU A 78 -20.22 -25.94 10.70
CA GLU A 78 -20.26 -26.85 9.54
C GLU A 78 -19.84 -28.27 9.91
N ARG A 79 -18.80 -28.41 10.74
CA ARG A 79 -18.29 -29.72 11.18
C ARG A 79 -19.21 -30.41 12.20
N GLU A 80 -19.97 -29.64 12.98
CA GLU A 80 -21.00 -30.18 13.87
C GLU A 80 -22.27 -30.53 13.10
N GLY A 81 -22.70 -29.66 12.17
CA GLY A 81 -23.81 -29.92 11.26
C GLY A 81 -23.59 -31.17 10.40
N GLU A 82 -22.40 -31.37 9.84
CA GLU A 82 -22.06 -32.60 9.11
C GLU A 82 -22.20 -33.87 9.98
N LYS A 83 -21.86 -33.79 11.27
CA LYS A 83 -22.00 -34.93 12.19
C LYS A 83 -23.45 -35.17 12.58
N GLU A 84 -24.22 -34.10 12.78
CA GLU A 84 -25.65 -34.18 13.08
C GLU A 84 -26.41 -34.76 11.87
N GLU A 85 -26.13 -34.28 10.65
CA GLU A 85 -26.68 -34.82 9.40
C GLU A 85 -26.29 -36.30 9.19
N GLU A 86 -25.04 -36.68 9.47
CA GLU A 86 -24.59 -38.08 9.39
C GLU A 86 -25.30 -38.97 10.44
N THR A 87 -25.62 -38.44 11.62
CA THR A 87 -26.40 -39.18 12.64
C THR A 87 -27.89 -39.26 12.30
N GLU A 88 -28.49 -38.20 11.78
CA GLU A 88 -29.90 -38.17 11.36
C GLU A 88 -30.13 -39.08 10.14
N ALA A 89 -29.23 -39.05 9.15
CA ALA A 89 -29.27 -39.95 8.00
C ALA A 89 -29.09 -41.43 8.38
N ARG A 90 -28.39 -41.72 9.49
CA ARG A 90 -28.23 -43.07 10.03
C ARG A 90 -29.46 -43.55 10.82
N ASP A 91 -30.23 -42.62 11.37
CA ASP A 91 -31.47 -42.90 12.09
C ASP A 91 -32.72 -42.83 11.19
N ASP A 92 -32.55 -42.45 9.93
CA ASP A 92 -33.62 -42.47 8.92
C ASP A 92 -34.16 -43.89 8.67
N PRO A 93 -35.50 -44.08 8.70
CA PRO A 93 -36.14 -45.39 8.57
C PRO A 93 -35.90 -46.04 7.20
N MET A 94 -35.66 -45.24 6.15
CA MET A 94 -35.36 -45.73 4.79
C MET A 94 -33.93 -46.28 4.70
N ALA A 95 -32.93 -45.58 5.27
CA ALA A 95 -31.53 -46.03 5.31
C ALA A 95 -31.36 -47.32 6.14
N ARG A 96 -32.10 -47.45 7.25
CA ARG A 96 -32.13 -48.67 8.06
C ARG A 96 -32.74 -49.86 7.31
N ALA A 97 -33.79 -49.63 6.53
CA ALA A 97 -34.43 -50.67 5.72
C ALA A 97 -33.50 -51.18 4.61
N GLU A 98 -32.80 -50.29 3.91
CA GLU A 98 -31.84 -50.65 2.86
C GLU A 98 -30.67 -51.49 3.41
N ALA A 99 -30.11 -51.11 4.56
CA ALA A 99 -29.05 -51.87 5.23
C ALA A 99 -29.52 -53.28 5.67
N GLN A 100 -30.77 -53.42 6.09
CA GLN A 100 -31.35 -54.70 6.52
C GLN A 100 -31.64 -55.63 5.34
N VAL A 101 -32.00 -55.08 4.17
CA VAL A 101 -32.18 -55.82 2.92
C VAL A 101 -30.84 -56.27 2.35
N LEU A 102 -29.80 -55.42 2.36
CA LEU A 102 -28.45 -55.82 1.94
C LEU A 102 -27.87 -56.96 2.79
N ASN A 103 -28.07 -56.93 4.12
CA ASN A 103 -27.64 -58.01 5.00
C ASN A 103 -28.38 -59.33 4.77
N GLN A 104 -29.65 -59.28 4.34
CA GLN A 104 -30.42 -60.49 3.99
C GLN A 104 -29.99 -61.08 2.64
N ASN A 105 -29.51 -60.26 1.70
CA ASN A 105 -29.08 -60.69 0.37
C ASN A 105 -27.60 -61.14 0.31
N GLY A 106 -26.86 -60.99 1.41
CA GLY A 106 -25.45 -61.38 1.54
C GLY A 106 -25.19 -62.70 2.27
N SER A 107 -26.23 -63.50 2.58
CA SER A 107 -26.13 -64.88 3.11
C SER A 107 -26.50 -65.92 2.06
#